data_AF-Q4T9I2-F1
#
_entry.id   AF-Q4T9I2-F1
#
_cell.length_a   1.000
_cell.length_b   1.000
_cell.length_c   1.000
_cell.angle_alpha   90.00
_cell.angle_beta   90.00
_cell.angle_gamma   90.00
#
_symmetry.space_group_name_H-M   'P 1'
#
loop_
_entity.id
_entity.type
_entity.pdbx_description
1 polymer ?
#
loop_
_entity_poly.entity_id
_entity_poly.type
_entity_poly.pdbx_seq_one_letter_code
_entity_poly.pdbx_strand_id
1 'polypeptide(L)'
;KVNWGKSEALMAGGGLGEGLTLPGGLQWRSGGLRYLGVFLGEESFMRRNWEDSLEKTRGKLEKWKWLLPKMSFRGRTLHKTHVLYRCRKPPEKPFIK
;
A
#
# COMPACT_ATOMS: atom_id res chain seq x y z
N LYS A 1 7.40 -21.14 -15.81
CA LYS A 1 8.31 -21.62 -14.73
C LYS A 1 8.26 -20.59 -13.60
N VAL A 2 7.78 -20.96 -12.41
CA VAL A 2 7.67 -20.04 -11.25
C VAL A 2 9.06 -19.89 -10.61
N ASN A 3 9.43 -18.67 -10.22
CA ASN A 3 10.68 -18.39 -9.52
C ASN A 3 10.44 -18.35 -8.01
N TRP A 4 10.52 -19.52 -7.39
CA TRP A 4 10.28 -19.69 -5.96
C TRP A 4 11.24 -18.88 -5.08
N GLY A 5 12.48 -18.65 -5.52
CA GLY A 5 13.45 -17.83 -4.75
C GLY A 5 13.10 -16.35 -4.61
N LYS A 6 12.10 -15.85 -5.36
CA LYS A 6 11.57 -14.48 -5.26
C LYS A 6 10.14 -14.43 -4.70
N SER A 7 9.58 -15.58 -4.35
CA SER A 7 8.21 -15.70 -3.88
C SER A 7 8.22 -15.85 -2.36
N GLU A 8 7.36 -15.07 -1.71
CA GLU A 8 7.15 -15.14 -0.26
C GLU A 8 5.74 -15.69 0.00
N ALA A 9 5.61 -16.58 0.98
CA ALA A 9 4.31 -17.05 1.42
C ALA A 9 3.87 -16.30 2.67
N LEU A 10 2.67 -15.74 2.60
CA LEU A 10 1.99 -15.15 3.73
C LEU A 10 0.81 -16.04 4.10
N MET A 11 0.67 -16.30 5.39
CA MET A 11 -0.46 -17.03 5.94
C MET A 11 -1.69 -16.13 5.97
N ALA A 12 -2.73 -16.48 5.20
CA ALA A 12 -4.02 -15.81 5.23
C ALA A 12 -5.02 -16.67 6.02
N GLY A 13 -5.35 -16.25 7.24
CA GLY A 13 -6.22 -16.99 8.17
C GLY A 13 -5.45 -17.59 9.34
N GLY A 14 -6.02 -17.50 10.55
CA GLY A 14 -5.36 -17.98 11.76
C GLY A 14 -5.37 -19.50 11.87
N GLY A 15 -4.19 -20.11 12.04
CA GLY A 15 -4.04 -21.41 12.71
C GLY A 15 -3.63 -22.66 11.90
N LEU A 16 -3.43 -22.60 10.59
CA LEU A 16 -3.01 -23.77 9.77
C LEU A 16 -1.48 -23.91 9.52
N GLY A 17 -0.64 -23.03 10.06
CA GLY A 17 0.66 -22.70 9.46
C GLY A 17 1.90 -23.34 10.09
N GLU A 18 1.79 -23.97 11.26
CA GLU A 18 2.97 -24.50 11.95
C GLU A 18 3.47 -25.84 11.39
N GLY A 19 2.75 -26.45 10.43
CA GLY A 19 3.06 -27.80 9.92
C GLY A 19 3.08 -27.97 8.40
N LEU A 20 2.85 -26.93 7.60
CA LEU A 20 2.77 -27.06 6.14
C LEU A 20 4.08 -26.67 5.46
N THR A 21 4.75 -27.66 4.87
CA THR A 21 5.93 -27.47 4.04
C THR A 21 5.53 -26.85 2.70
N LEU A 22 6.03 -25.64 2.41
CA LEU A 22 5.77 -24.97 1.14
C LEU A 22 6.59 -25.59 0.00
N PRO A 23 6.02 -25.67 -1.22
CA PRO A 23 6.76 -26.15 -2.38
C PRO A 23 7.91 -25.20 -2.74
N GLY A 24 9.01 -25.77 -3.24
CA GLY A 24 10.11 -24.98 -3.82
C GLY A 24 10.98 -24.21 -2.82
N GLY A 25 10.98 -24.58 -1.54
CA GLY A 25 11.82 -23.96 -0.50
C GLY A 25 11.31 -22.61 -0.01
N LEU A 26 10.05 -22.29 -0.28
CA LEU A 26 9.40 -21.08 0.23
C LEU A 26 9.39 -21.07 1.76
N GLN A 27 9.67 -19.90 2.32
CA GLN A 27 9.60 -19.68 3.76
C GLN A 27 8.28 -18.97 4.10
N TRP A 28 7.65 -19.40 5.19
CA TRP A 28 6.55 -18.66 5.78
C TRP A 28 7.08 -17.36 6.37
N ARG A 29 6.43 -16.25 6.02
CA ARG A 29 6.72 -14.96 6.63
C ARG A 29 5.59 -14.58 7.58
N SER A 30 5.94 -14.32 8.84
CA SER A 30 5.03 -13.75 9.82
C SER A 30 5.05 -12.21 9.75
N GLY A 31 3.92 -11.58 10.05
CA GLY A 31 3.78 -10.12 10.16
C GLY A 31 3.26 -9.39 8.91
N GLY A 32 3.57 -9.84 7.69
CA GLY A 32 3.00 -9.25 6.47
C GLY A 32 3.78 -9.47 5.17
N LEU A 33 3.16 -9.11 4.04
CA LEU A 33 3.69 -9.26 2.68
C LEU A 33 3.70 -7.91 1.96
N ARG A 34 4.78 -7.64 1.22
CA ARG A 34 4.82 -6.52 0.29
C ARG A 34 4.43 -6.98 -1.11
N TYR A 35 3.29 -6.51 -1.60
CA TYR A 35 2.80 -6.82 -2.94
C TYR A 35 2.62 -5.54 -3.76
N LEU A 36 3.28 -5.46 -4.92
CA LEU A 36 3.22 -4.29 -5.83
C LEU A 36 3.51 -2.95 -5.14
N GLY A 37 4.37 -2.95 -4.12
CA GLY A 37 4.71 -1.76 -3.36
C GLY A 37 3.76 -1.43 -2.20
N VAL A 38 2.70 -2.22 -2.00
CA VAL A 38 1.76 -2.11 -0.88
C VAL A 38 2.10 -3.17 0.18
N PHE A 39 2.21 -2.76 1.43
CA PHE A 39 2.41 -3.62 2.59
C PHE A 39 1.04 -4.12 3.08
N LEU A 40 0.86 -5.43 3.18
CA LEU A 40 -0.35 -6.11 3.62
C LEU A 40 -0.03 -6.97 4.84
N GLY A 41 -0.98 -7.19 5.74
CA GLY A 41 -0.78 -8.04 6.91
C GLY A 41 -1.16 -7.35 8.21
N GLU A 42 -0.31 -7.45 9.21
CA GLU A 42 -0.53 -6.85 10.53
C GLU A 42 -0.60 -5.31 10.45
N GLU A 43 -1.34 -4.68 11.37
CA GLU A 43 -1.49 -3.22 11.39
C GLU A 43 -0.14 -2.50 11.48
N SER A 44 0.77 -3.02 12.30
CA SER A 44 2.15 -2.53 12.45
C SER A 44 2.91 -2.54 11.12
N PHE A 45 2.71 -3.57 10.28
CA PHE A 45 3.32 -3.69 8.97
C PHE A 45 2.62 -2.81 7.92
N MET A 46 1.29 -2.68 7.98
CA MET A 46 0.51 -1.81 7.10
C MET A 46 0.78 -0.32 7.34
N ARG A 47 1.23 0.07 8.55
CA ARG A 47 1.66 1.45 8.85
C ARG A 47 2.76 1.95 7.90
N ARG A 48 3.63 1.07 7.41
CA ARG A 48 4.70 1.40 6.45
C ARG A 48 4.19 1.91 5.10
N ASN A 49 2.93 1.65 4.75
CA ASN A 49 2.31 2.27 3.57
C ASN A 49 2.20 3.79 3.69
N TRP A 50 2.16 4.31 4.92
CA TRP A 50 1.81 5.68 5.23
C TRP A 50 2.99 6.57 5.64
N GLU A 51 4.13 5.98 6.04
CA GLU A 51 5.29 6.71 6.59
C GLU A 51 5.74 7.88 5.70
N ASP A 52 5.86 7.69 4.38
CA ASP A 52 6.25 8.78 3.45
C ASP A 52 5.07 9.33 2.63
N SER A 53 3.84 9.00 3.00
CA SER A 53 2.67 9.33 2.17
C SER A 53 2.55 10.84 1.94
N LEU A 54 2.79 11.66 2.96
CA LEU A 54 2.76 13.12 2.87
C LEU A 54 3.86 13.66 1.94
N GLU A 55 5.10 13.19 2.09
CA GLU A 55 6.21 13.64 1.23
C GLU A 55 6.02 13.22 -0.22
N LYS A 56 5.55 11.99 -0.47
CA LYS A 56 5.19 11.51 -1.81
C LYS A 56 4.08 12.36 -2.43
N THR A 57 3.12 12.80 -1.62
CA THR A 57 2.02 13.68 -2.07
C THR A 57 2.52 15.07 -2.39
N ARG A 58 3.34 15.65 -1.51
CA ARG A 58 3.96 16.96 -1.71
C ARG A 58 4.81 16.95 -2.98
N GLY A 59 5.69 15.96 -3.14
CA GLY A 59 6.52 15.83 -4.34
C GLY A 59 5.70 15.69 -5.63
N LYS A 60 4.57 14.99 -5.60
CA LYS A 60 3.62 14.96 -6.72
C LYS A 60 3.01 16.34 -6.97
N LEU A 61 2.57 17.05 -5.95
CA LEU A 61 1.96 18.37 -6.11
C LEU A 61 2.99 19.41 -6.64
N GLU A 62 4.23 19.36 -6.14
CA GLU A 62 5.34 20.19 -6.60
C GLU A 62 5.63 19.98 -8.10
N LYS A 63 5.66 18.72 -8.56
CA LYS A 63 5.85 18.40 -9.99
C LYS A 63 4.78 19.01 -10.90
N TRP A 64 3.58 19.25 -10.38
CA TRP A 64 2.46 19.79 -11.14
C TRP A 64 2.31 21.31 -10.98
N LYS A 65 3.11 21.96 -10.13
CA LYS A 65 3.06 23.43 -9.91
C LYS A 65 3.20 24.24 -11.20
N TRP A 66 4.02 23.80 -12.15
CA TRP A 66 4.19 24.50 -13.43
C TRP A 66 2.98 24.33 -14.37
N LEU A 67 2.20 23.26 -14.21
CA LEU A 67 1.05 22.94 -15.05
C LEU A 67 -0.26 23.49 -14.47
N LEU A 68 -0.37 23.62 -13.15
CA LEU A 68 -1.57 24.14 -12.47
C LEU A 68 -2.02 25.52 -13.00
N PRO A 69 -1.14 26.49 -13.30
CA PRO A 69 -1.53 27.77 -13.89
C PRO A 69 -2.13 27.65 -15.30
N LYS A 70 -1.75 26.62 -16.06
CA LYS A 70 -2.22 26.36 -17.43
C LYS A 70 -3.54 25.57 -17.47
N MET A 71 -4.01 25.07 -16.32
CA MET A 71 -5.28 24.35 -16.21
C MET A 71 -6.44 25.27 -15.85
N SER A 72 -7.66 24.86 -16.22
CA SER A 72 -8.89 25.49 -15.73
C SER A 72 -9.04 25.31 -14.22
N PHE A 73 -9.83 26.18 -13.58
CA PHE A 73 -10.11 26.08 -12.13
C PHE A 73 -10.66 24.70 -11.75
N ARG A 74 -11.60 24.16 -12.55
CA ARG A 74 -12.16 22.81 -12.35
C ARG A 74 -11.10 21.72 -12.44
N GLY A 75 -10.17 21.82 -13.39
CA GLY A 75 -9.04 20.90 -13.53
C GLY A 75 -8.11 20.91 -12.31
N ARG A 76 -7.79 22.10 -11.79
CA ARG A 76 -6.98 22.26 -10.57
C ARG A 76 -7.65 21.60 -9.36
N THR A 77 -8.95 21.81 -9.19
CA THR A 77 -9.71 21.23 -8.07
C THR A 77 -9.75 19.72 -8.17
N LEU A 78 -10.11 19.16 -9.33
CA LEU A 78 -10.15 17.70 -9.54
C LEU A 78 -8.78 17.05 -9.29
N HIS A 79 -7.69 17.68 -9.74
CA HIS A 79 -6.35 17.17 -9.52
C HIS A 79 -6.00 17.12 -8.02
N LYS A 80 -6.22 18.21 -7.29
CA LYS A 80 -6.02 18.27 -5.83
C LYS A 80 -6.86 17.20 -5.13
N THR A 81 -8.13 17.12 -5.46
CA THR A 81 -9.06 16.13 -4.89
C THR A 81 -8.57 14.71 -5.15
N HIS A 82 -8.25 14.35 -6.38
CA HIS A 82 -7.75 13.02 -6.73
C HIS A 82 -6.44 12.65 -6.00
N VAL A 83 -5.50 13.58 -5.92
CA VAL A 83 -4.24 13.39 -5.19
C VAL A 83 -4.49 13.17 -3.70
N LEU A 84 -5.41 13.93 -3.09
CA LEU A 84 -5.79 13.79 -1.68
C LEU A 84 -6.52 12.47 -1.39
N TYR A 85 -7.45 12.04 -2.26
CA TYR A 85 -8.16 10.77 -2.10
C TYR A 85 -7.22 9.57 -2.05
N ARG A 86 -6.11 9.63 -2.80
CA ARG A 86 -5.11 8.57 -2.84
C ARG A 86 -4.23 8.50 -1.58
N CYS A 87 -4.31 9.51 -0.73
CA CYS A 87 -3.50 9.65 0.48
C CYS A 87 -4.35 9.65 1.76
N ARG A 88 -5.67 9.46 1.63
CA ARG A 88 -6.56 9.33 2.77
C ARG A 88 -6.22 8.03 3.51
N LYS A 89 -5.80 8.15 4.78
CA LYS A 89 -5.69 6.99 5.67
C LYS A 89 -7.06 6.29 5.76
N PRO A 90 -7.09 4.95 5.86
CA PRO A 90 -8.31 4.24 6.22
C PRO A 90 -8.80 4.75 7.59
N PRO A 91 -10.12 4.76 7.84
CA PRO A 91 -10.66 5.14 9.15
C PRO A 91 -10.06 4.24 10.23
N GLU A 92 -9.69 4.83 11.37
CA GLU A 92 -9.06 4.13 12.51
C GLU A 92 -9.99 3.11 13.20
N LYS A 93 -11.23 2.97 12.73
CA LYS A 93 -12.18 1.95 13.17
C LYS A 93 -12.88 1.36 11.94
N PRO A 94 -13.07 0.03 11.88
CA PRO A 94 -13.96 -0.55 10.88
C PRO A 94 -15.34 0.10 11.03
N PHE A 95 -15.94 0.45 9.89
CA PHE A 95 -17.37 0.75 9.82
C PHE A 95 -18.12 -0.53 10.18
N ILE A 96 -18.30 -0.76 11.48
CA ILE A 96 -19.26 -1.74 12.00
C ILE A 96 -20.60 -1.02 11.94
N LYS A 97 -21.45 -1.46 11.01
CA LYS A 97 -22.90 -1.25 11.10
C LYS A 97 -23.49 -2.32 12.00
#